data_AF-A0A942Q0Q1-F1
#
_entry.id   AF-A0A942Q0Q1-F1
#
_cell.length_a   1.000
_cell.length_b   1.000
_cell.length_c   1.000
_cell.angle_alpha   90.00
_cell.angle_beta   90.00
_cell.angle_gamma   90.00
#
_symmetry.space_group_name_H-M   'P 1'
#
loop_
_entity.id
_entity.type
_entity.pdbx_description
1 polymer ?
#
loop_
_entity_poly.entity_id
_entity_poly.type
_entity_poly.pdbx_seq_one_letter_code
_entity_poly.pdbx_strand_id
1 'polypeptide(L)'
;MYNENIKKQFLNDNKTASDKLFSFSSYYEEMYKMDLCDFNLNQYKIFITETRNKSKEDLFEIVERINDYVEWSIRKGIKLNNINPLSILDEEWMEDFFK
;
A
#
# COMPACT_ATOMS: atom_id res chain seq x y z
N MET A 1 4.97 -7.27 -11.87
CA MET A 1 4.37 -6.21 -11.02
C MET A 1 3.47 -5.37 -11.91
N TYR A 2 2.25 -5.06 -11.48
CA TYR A 2 1.45 -4.01 -12.11
C TYR A 2 2.21 -2.68 -12.11
N ASN A 3 2.13 -1.86 -13.17
CA ASN A 3 2.84 -0.57 -13.28
C ASN A 3 4.32 -0.61 -12.87
N GLU A 4 5.06 -1.60 -13.36
CA GLU A 4 6.42 -1.90 -12.94
C GLU A 4 7.38 -0.70 -12.99
N ASN A 5 7.23 0.17 -14.00
CA ASN A 5 8.07 1.36 -14.15
C ASN A 5 7.93 2.35 -12.99
N ILE A 6 6.70 2.60 -12.53
CA ILE A 6 6.41 3.52 -11.42
C ILE A 6 7.01 2.96 -10.12
N LYS A 7 6.80 1.67 -9.88
CA LYS A 7 7.30 1.03 -8.66
C LYS A 7 8.81 0.90 -8.63
N LYS A 8 9.44 0.67 -9.78
CA LYS A 8 10.91 0.75 -9.92
C LYS A 8 11.43 2.15 -9.60
N GLN A 9 10.73 3.21 -10.03
CA GLN A 9 11.09 4.58 -9.65
C GLN A 9 10.98 4.79 -8.14
N PHE A 10 9.90 4.32 -7.51
CA PHE A 10 9.76 4.39 -6.07
C PHE A 10 10.89 3.66 -5.32
N LEU A 11 11.24 2.43 -5.73
CA LEU A 11 12.32 1.66 -5.12
C LEU A 11 13.70 2.32 -5.32
N ASN A 12 13.91 2.98 -6.45
CA ASN A 12 15.15 3.73 -6.70
C ASN A 12 15.24 5.00 -5.83
N ASP A 13 14.12 5.71 -5.66
CA ASP A 13 14.02 6.90 -4.82
C ASP A 13 14.10 6.52 -3.32
N ASN A 14 13.65 5.33 -2.94
CA ASN A 14 13.57 4.83 -1.57
C ASN A 14 14.34 3.50 -1.42
N LYS A 15 15.67 3.57 -1.36
CA LYS A 15 16.56 2.40 -1.36
C LYS A 15 16.36 1.40 -0.21
N THR A 16 15.68 1.80 0.85
CA THR A 16 15.31 0.93 1.99
C THR A 16 14.01 0.17 1.77
N ALA A 17 13.22 0.54 0.75
CA ALA A 17 11.98 -0.13 0.42
C ALA A 17 12.23 -1.49 -0.26
N SER A 18 11.41 -2.48 0.08
CA SER A 18 11.46 -3.81 -0.52
C SER A 18 10.38 -3.98 -1.59
N ASP A 19 10.72 -4.70 -2.65
CA ASP A 19 9.84 -5.09 -3.75
C ASP A 19 8.77 -6.13 -3.37
N LYS A 20 8.90 -6.79 -2.21
CA LYS A 20 7.97 -7.83 -1.75
C LYS A 20 6.52 -7.34 -1.72
N LEU A 21 6.28 -6.13 -1.18
CA LEU A 21 4.95 -5.53 -1.12
C LEU A 21 4.30 -5.49 -2.51
N PHE A 22 5.05 -5.04 -3.51
CA PHE A 22 4.55 -4.89 -4.88
C PHE A 22 4.36 -6.19 -5.62
N SER A 23 5.12 -7.21 -5.25
CA SER A 23 4.94 -8.56 -5.75
C SER A 23 3.61 -9.14 -5.24
N PHE A 24 3.28 -8.89 -3.96
CA PHE A 24 2.00 -9.29 -3.37
C PHE A 24 0.83 -8.47 -3.90
N SER A 25 0.97 -7.16 -4.07
CA SER A 25 -0.12 -6.30 -4.53
C SER A 25 -0.53 -6.56 -5.98
N SER A 26 0.37 -7.10 -6.81
CA SER A 26 0.16 -7.26 -8.27
C SER A 26 -1.14 -7.98 -8.61
N TYR A 27 -1.51 -9.01 -7.85
CA TYR A 27 -2.76 -9.74 -8.05
C TYR A 27 -4.00 -8.83 -7.87
N TYR A 28 -4.03 -8.03 -6.81
CA TYR A 28 -5.16 -7.14 -6.51
C TYR A 28 -5.21 -5.94 -7.46
N GLU A 29 -4.05 -5.44 -7.87
CA GLU A 29 -3.96 -4.36 -8.85
C GLU A 29 -4.46 -4.80 -10.22
N GLU A 30 -4.16 -6.03 -10.64
CA GLU A 30 -4.72 -6.63 -11.84
C GLU A 30 -6.23 -6.85 -11.72
N MET A 31 -6.70 -7.33 -10.55
CA MET A 31 -8.12 -7.52 -10.26
C MET A 31 -8.91 -6.20 -10.32
N TYR A 32 -8.40 -5.14 -9.71
CA TYR A 32 -9.05 -3.83 -9.67
C TYR A 32 -8.73 -2.94 -10.88
N LYS A 33 -7.77 -3.35 -11.72
CA LYS A 33 -7.27 -2.59 -12.88
C LYS A 33 -6.80 -1.19 -12.51
N MET A 34 -6.09 -1.06 -11.38
CA MET A 34 -5.54 0.19 -10.88
C MET A 34 -4.27 -0.06 -10.08
N ASP A 35 -3.44 0.97 -9.94
CA ASP A 35 -2.23 0.90 -9.12
C ASP A 35 -2.60 0.80 -7.63
N LEU A 36 -1.74 0.15 -6.84
CA LEU A 36 -1.86 0.09 -5.39
C LEU A 36 -2.05 1.48 -4.80
N CYS A 37 -1.35 2.51 -5.31
CA CYS A 37 -1.46 3.86 -4.77
C CYS A 37 -2.87 4.47 -4.96
N ASP A 38 -3.67 3.97 -5.90
CA ASP A 38 -5.03 4.46 -6.20
C ASP A 38 -6.14 3.68 -5.48
N PHE A 39 -5.80 2.68 -4.67
CA PHE A 39 -6.80 1.95 -3.90
C PHE A 39 -7.56 2.88 -2.94
N ASN A 40 -8.83 2.57 -2.72
CA ASN A 40 -9.63 3.15 -1.65
C ASN A 40 -9.49 2.35 -0.35
N LEU A 41 -10.03 2.88 0.75
CA LEU A 41 -9.89 2.27 2.07
C LEU A 41 -10.42 0.83 2.14
N ASN A 42 -11.52 0.51 1.45
CA ASN A 42 -12.07 -0.85 1.44
C ASN A 42 -11.19 -1.84 0.68
N GLN A 43 -10.60 -1.40 -0.43
CA GLN A 43 -9.64 -2.21 -1.19
C GLN A 43 -8.36 -2.45 -0.39
N TYR A 44 -7.88 -1.45 0.34
CA TYR A 44 -6.76 -1.63 1.26
C TYR A 44 -7.10 -2.62 2.38
N LYS A 45 -8.29 -2.52 2.99
CA LYS A 45 -8.73 -3.50 4.00
C LYS A 45 -8.65 -4.93 3.47
N ILE A 46 -9.23 -5.18 2.29
CA ILE A 46 -9.19 -6.52 1.66
C ILE A 46 -7.75 -6.96 1.41
N PHE A 47 -6.94 -6.11 0.79
CA PHE A 47 -5.54 -6.43 0.48
C PHE A 47 -4.74 -6.77 1.75
N ILE A 48 -4.85 -5.95 2.79
CA ILE A 48 -4.11 -6.10 4.04
C ILE A 48 -4.57 -7.33 4.84
N THR A 49 -5.86 -7.66 4.84
CA THR A 49 -6.34 -8.90 5.47
C THR A 49 -5.72 -10.14 4.83
N GLU A 50 -5.51 -10.10 3.52
CA GLU A 50 -5.02 -11.24 2.73
C GLU A 50 -3.49 -11.40 2.76
N THR A 51 -2.75 -10.40 3.25
CA THR A 51 -1.28 -10.48 3.39
C THR A 51 -0.83 -11.41 4.53
N ARG A 52 -1.76 -12.03 5.26
CA ARG A 52 -1.52 -13.00 6.34
C ARG A 52 -0.55 -12.47 7.41
N ASN A 53 -0.78 -11.25 7.87
CA ASN A 53 0.02 -10.63 8.93
C ASN A 53 -0.03 -11.51 10.19
N LYS A 54 1.12 -11.85 10.77
CA LYS A 54 1.20 -12.78 11.91
C LYS A 54 1.20 -12.09 13.26
N SER A 55 1.42 -10.77 13.25
CA SER A 55 1.49 -9.91 14.43
C SER A 55 0.99 -8.51 14.12
N LYS A 56 0.73 -7.71 15.16
CA LYS A 56 0.42 -6.28 15.00
C LYS A 56 1.58 -5.56 14.31
N GLU A 57 2.81 -5.90 14.67
CA GLU A 57 4.02 -5.29 14.10
C GLU A 57 4.11 -5.52 12.59
N ASP A 58 3.83 -6.73 12.10
CA ASP A 58 3.78 -7.02 10.66
C ASP A 58 2.72 -6.17 9.94
N LEU A 59 1.56 -6.00 10.59
CA LEU A 59 0.47 -5.17 10.07
C LEU A 59 0.87 -3.69 10.00
N PHE A 60 1.51 -3.15 11.04
CA PHE A 60 2.02 -1.78 11.03
C PHE A 60 3.06 -1.58 9.94
N GLU A 61 4.03 -2.49 9.83
CA GLU A 61 5.08 -2.41 8.81
C GLU A 61 4.49 -2.41 7.39
N ILE A 62 3.47 -3.23 7.10
CA ILE A 62 2.86 -3.24 5.78
C ILE A 62 2.06 -1.98 5.50
N VAL A 63 1.29 -1.47 6.47
CA VAL A 63 0.50 -0.25 6.32
C VAL A 63 1.40 0.97 6.14
N GLU A 64 2.47 1.09 6.92
CA GLU A 64 3.47 2.16 6.77
C GLU A 64 4.10 2.15 5.38
N ARG A 65 4.47 0.98 4.86
CA ARG A 65 5.04 0.87 3.51
C ARG A 65 4.07 1.27 2.42
N ILE A 66 2.79 0.89 2.54
CA ILE A 66 1.76 1.32 1.60
C ILE A 66 1.58 2.84 1.70
N ASN A 67 1.53 3.38 2.92
CA ASN A 67 1.40 4.81 3.17
C ASN A 67 2.55 5.61 2.54
N ASP A 68 3.80 5.17 2.70
CA ASP A 68 4.97 5.78 2.09
C ASP A 68 4.89 5.80 0.57
N TYR A 69 4.43 4.70 -0.04
CA TYR A 69 4.25 4.61 -1.48
C TYR A 69 3.14 5.53 -2.00
N VAL A 70 2.02 5.62 -1.27
CA VAL A 70 0.92 6.54 -1.60
C VAL A 70 1.37 7.99 -1.51
N GLU A 71 2.01 8.38 -0.41
CA GLU A 71 2.55 9.72 -0.20
C GLU A 71 3.60 10.10 -1.26
N TRP A 72 4.51 9.19 -1.59
CA TRP A 72 5.45 9.40 -2.68
C TRP A 72 4.73 9.58 -4.02
N SER A 73 3.71 8.77 -4.31
CA SER A 73 2.94 8.87 -5.55
C SER A 73 2.18 10.19 -5.67
N ILE A 74 1.67 10.72 -4.55
CA ILE A 74 1.06 12.06 -4.48
C ILE A 74 2.11 13.13 -4.80
N ARG A 75 3.27 13.09 -4.14
CA ARG A 75 4.36 14.06 -4.36
C ARG A 75 4.86 14.08 -5.81
N LYS A 76 4.82 12.94 -6.51
CA LYS A 76 5.21 12.82 -7.93
C LYS A 76 4.09 13.15 -8.91
N GLY A 77 2.87 13.41 -8.43
CA GLY A 77 1.70 13.66 -9.28
C GLY A 77 1.24 12.41 -10.06
N ILE A 78 1.54 11.22 -9.55
CA ILE A 78 1.18 9.93 -10.16
C ILE A 78 -0.23 9.51 -9.74
N LYS A 79 -0.53 9.64 -8.44
CA LYS A 79 -1.84 9.30 -7.88
C LYS A 79 -2.91 10.22 -8.46
N LEU A 80 -4.06 9.66 -8.84
CA LEU A 80 -5.13 10.42 -9.50
C LEU A 80 -5.76 11.47 -8.58
N ASN A 81 -5.81 11.17 -7.28
CA ASN A 81 -6.28 12.08 -6.24
C ASN A 81 -5.14 12.38 -5.24
N ASN A 82 -5.10 13.60 -4.74
CA ASN A 82 -4.09 14.05 -3.79
C ASN A 82 -4.42 13.70 -2.33
N ILE A 83 -5.30 12.71 -2.11
CA ILE A 83 -5.76 12.29 -0.79
C ILE A 83 -5.21 10.91 -0.50
N ASN A 84 -4.46 10.78 0.59
CA ASN A 84 -4.05 9.49 1.10
C ASN A 84 -5.09 8.95 2.08
N PRO A 85 -5.85 7.89 1.73
CA PRO A 85 -6.88 7.34 2.62
C PRO A 85 -6.30 6.65 3.86
N LEU A 86 -5.00 6.38 3.91
CA LEU A 86 -4.31 5.75 5.05
C LEU A 86 -3.80 6.78 6.06
N SER A 87 -3.70 8.06 5.68
CA SER A 87 -3.13 9.13 6.52
C SER A 87 -3.90 9.43 7.80
N ILE A 88 -5.15 9.00 7.89
CA ILE A 88 -6.07 9.25 9.02
C ILE A 88 -6.27 8.01 9.90
N LEU A 89 -5.57 6.90 9.61
CA LEU A 89 -5.77 5.65 10.33
C LEU A 89 -4.96 5.66 11.63
N ASP A 90 -5.62 5.30 12.72
CA ASP A 90 -5.04 5.17 14.04
C ASP A 90 -4.86 3.69 14.42
N GLU A 91 -4.29 3.46 15.61
CA GLU A 91 -4.14 2.11 16.14
C GLU A 91 -5.49 1.38 16.28
N GLU A 92 -6.59 2.08 16.55
CA GLU A 92 -7.93 1.50 16.69
C GLU A 92 -8.38 0.81 15.41
N TRP A 93 -8.16 1.45 14.26
CA TRP A 93 -8.43 0.84 12.96
C TRP A 93 -7.62 -0.44 12.72
N MET A 94 -6.38 -0.49 13.21
CA MET A 94 -5.50 -1.66 13.08
C MET A 94 -5.96 -2.82 13.97
N GLU A 95 -6.63 -2.53 15.08
CA GLU A 95 -7.17 -3.58 15.97
C GLU A 95 -8.30 -4.38 15.32
N ASP A 96 -9.04 -3.81 14.38
CA ASP A 96 -10.11 -4.51 13.66
C ASP A 96 -9.61 -5.71 12.85
N PHE A 97 -8.31 -5.81 12.57
CA PHE A 97 -7.71 -6.97 11.87
C PHE A 97 -7.46 -8.17 12.79
N PHE A 98 -7.58 -8.01 14.11
CA PHE A 98 -7.31 -9.06 15.11
C PHE A 98 -8.55 -9.48 15.92
N LYS A 99 -9.73 -8.96 15.58
CA LYS A 99 -11.03 -9.33 16.17
C LYS A 99 -11.66 -10.48 15.37
#